data_AF-A0A9P9CLP3-F1
#
_entry.id   AF-A0A9P9CLP3-F1
#
_cell.length_a   1.000
_cell.length_b   1.000
_cell.length_c   1.000
_cell.angle_alpha   90.00
_cell.angle_beta   90.00
_cell.angle_gamma   90.00
#
_symmetry.space_group_name_H-M   'P 1'
#
loop_
_entity.id
_entity.type
_entity.pdbx_description
1 polymer ?
#
loop_
_entity_poly.entity_id
_entity_poly.type
_entity_poly.pdbx_seq_one_letter_code
_entity_poly.pdbx_strand_id
1 'polypeptide(L)'
;MVRVLTPVWVDGIQRLKIAPEAPAPLARGLEPPLLRQNSAIRYDRCLAQLRSKTSPIEQYIFLQQLKGHDVHMFYRIILDNMSEVTPLIYTPTVGDACLQFSHNYRVPEGIFVSWSDRGNIGKVLRNWPKMSDARIAVVTDGSRILGLGGELGRRDGRVSRSGVNGYPISSGKLSLYVAGAGVRPESTVPICLDLGTNNEKFLNDPLYLGMRRKRISDVEMDGFMDEFMREMKAVFPKLLVQFEDFSTDHAFAYLDRYRHKYPVFNDDIQGTGAVVLSGFMNAAKLSSNASGRPLSDHRILFLGSGSAGVGVGMQLMSFFTLVAGLSQEEARNRIYYIDSQGLITADRPNLAEHKKFFARTDCPHLTDLVDIIDYVKPTALLGLSTTKGAFDRDVVEAMAALNERPIIFPLSNPVRLCELDFPDAIEWTDGKVIFASGSPYAPVTYNGRTYYAGQGNNMYIFPGLGLGAILAGASSVTDSMVETSSTSLAAALTPEEHAAGLIYPRIERIREISARLATDVIIESRKRNVAHNPAVLALRDDEIVPWVKERMFTPVV
;
A
#
# COMPACT_ATOMS: atom_id res chain seq x y z
N MET A 1 -12.37 -8.46 43.34
CA MET A 1 -12.13 -8.20 41.91
C MET A 1 -11.98 -9.56 41.24
N VAL A 2 -12.95 -9.98 40.42
CA VAL A 2 -12.93 -11.29 39.74
C VAL A 2 -12.11 -11.11 38.47
N ARG A 3 -10.89 -11.64 38.43
CA ARG A 3 -10.05 -11.58 37.23
C ARG A 3 -10.43 -12.71 36.29
N VAL A 4 -10.98 -12.37 35.13
CA VAL A 4 -11.24 -13.34 34.07
C VAL A 4 -9.92 -13.67 33.40
N LEU A 5 -9.53 -14.93 33.46
CA LEU A 5 -8.34 -15.45 32.78
C LEU A 5 -8.77 -16.12 31.49
N THR A 6 -8.22 -15.68 30.36
CA THR A 6 -8.39 -16.37 29.09
C THR A 6 -7.18 -17.25 28.81
N PRO A 7 -7.40 -18.53 28.43
CA PRO A 7 -6.32 -19.39 27.99
C PRO A 7 -5.75 -18.85 26.67
N VAL A 8 -4.44 -18.59 26.66
CA VAL A 8 -3.67 -18.20 25.49
C VAL A 8 -2.54 -19.19 25.28
N TRP A 9 -2.31 -19.60 24.05
CA TRP A 9 -1.20 -20.49 23.73
C TRP A 9 0.03 -19.65 23.36
N VAL A 10 1.11 -19.82 24.14
CA VAL A 10 2.40 -19.15 23.90
C VAL A 10 3.46 -20.24 23.85
N ASP A 11 4.11 -20.38 22.68
CA ASP A 11 5.18 -21.35 22.43
C ASP A 11 4.77 -22.81 22.76
N GLY A 12 3.55 -23.20 22.40
CA GLY A 12 3.03 -24.55 22.65
C GLY A 12 2.60 -24.82 24.09
N ILE A 13 2.67 -23.81 24.97
CA ILE A 13 2.26 -23.91 26.38
C ILE A 13 1.01 -23.06 26.59
N GLN A 14 -0.02 -23.64 27.19
CA GLN A 14 -1.23 -22.92 27.59
C GLN A 14 -0.89 -22.02 28.79
N ARG A 15 -0.93 -20.71 28.58
CA ARG A 15 -0.79 -19.69 29.62
C ARG A 15 -2.13 -19.03 29.88
N LEU A 16 -2.30 -18.47 31.06
CA LEU A 16 -3.47 -17.68 31.41
C LEU A 16 -3.09 -16.20 31.30
N LYS A 17 -3.77 -15.47 30.41
CA LYS A 17 -3.66 -14.01 30.34
C LYS A 17 -4.91 -13.42 30.98
N ILE A 18 -4.74 -12.33 31.74
CA ILE A 18 -5.88 -11.54 32.18
C ILE A 18 -6.58 -11.03 30.92
N ALA A 19 -7.85 -11.40 30.76
CA ALA A 19 -8.66 -10.84 29.68
C ALA A 19 -8.63 -9.31 29.81
N PRO A 20 -8.50 -8.56 28.70
CA PRO A 20 -8.64 -7.12 28.78
C PRO A 20 -10.02 -6.82 29.39
N GLU A 21 -10.04 -6.37 30.65
CA GLU A 21 -11.24 -5.81 31.25
C GLU A 21 -11.54 -4.52 30.50
N ALA A 22 -12.79 -4.33 30.09
CA ALA A 22 -13.24 -3.01 29.65
C ALA A 22 -12.85 -2.01 30.76
N PRO A 23 -12.28 -0.84 30.42
CA PRO A 23 -11.88 0.12 31.43
C PRO A 23 -13.05 0.35 32.39
N ALA A 24 -12.77 0.26 33.69
CA ALA A 24 -13.80 0.40 34.70
C ALA A 24 -14.59 1.69 34.41
N PRO A 25 -15.93 1.64 34.40
CA PRO A 25 -16.73 2.82 34.12
C PRO A 25 -16.30 3.93 35.08
N LEU A 26 -16.15 5.15 34.56
CA LEU A 26 -15.73 6.30 35.34
C LEU A 26 -16.57 6.41 36.62
N ALA A 27 -15.99 6.93 37.71
CA ALA A 27 -16.77 7.14 38.92
C ALA A 27 -17.98 8.05 38.64
N ARG A 28 -19.10 7.83 39.34
CA ARG A 28 -20.30 8.64 39.16
C ARG A 28 -19.95 10.12 39.40
N GLY A 29 -20.36 10.99 38.49
CA GLY A 29 -20.04 12.43 38.53
C GLY A 29 -18.83 12.85 37.68
N LEU A 30 -18.06 11.89 37.15
CA LEU A 30 -16.93 12.18 36.24
C LEU A 30 -17.31 12.14 34.76
N GLU A 31 -18.58 11.87 34.44
CA GLU A 31 -19.13 11.93 33.08
C GLU A 31 -20.61 12.36 33.11
N PRO A 32 -21.11 12.97 32.02
CA PRO A 32 -22.54 13.24 31.86
C PRO A 32 -23.39 11.96 32.02
N PRO A 33 -24.52 12.02 32.76
CA PRO A 33 -25.28 10.83 33.15
C PRO A 33 -25.80 10.01 31.97
N LEU A 34 -26.15 10.66 30.86
CA LEU A 34 -26.68 10.00 29.66
C LEU A 34 -25.63 9.14 28.96
N LEU A 35 -24.34 9.51 29.00
CA LEU A 35 -23.27 8.74 28.37
C LEU A 35 -22.96 7.41 29.09
N ARG A 36 -23.35 7.32 30.37
CA ARG A 36 -23.24 6.09 31.17
C ARG A 36 -24.37 5.11 30.86
N GLN A 37 -25.50 5.59 30.38
CA GLN A 37 -26.71 4.80 30.11
C GLN A 37 -26.79 4.33 28.65
N ASN A 38 -26.17 5.06 27.72
CA ASN A 38 -26.21 4.74 26.30
C ASN A 38 -24.87 5.07 25.62
N SER A 39 -24.05 4.05 25.37
CA SER A 39 -22.75 4.19 24.70
C SER A 39 -22.88 4.57 23.22
N ALA A 40 -24.01 4.27 22.56
CA ALA A 40 -24.25 4.64 21.16
C ALA A 40 -24.23 6.16 20.95
N ILE A 41 -24.63 6.94 21.96
CA ILE A 41 -24.57 8.41 21.90
C ILE A 41 -23.12 8.89 21.76
N ARG A 42 -22.13 8.17 22.31
CA ARG A 42 -20.71 8.55 22.13
C ARG A 42 -20.29 8.42 20.67
N TYR A 43 -20.73 7.34 20.01
CA TYR A 43 -20.50 7.11 18.59
C TYR A 43 -21.14 8.22 17.73
N ASP A 44 -22.44 8.48 17.93
CA ASP A 44 -23.17 9.49 17.16
C ASP A 44 -22.57 10.89 17.33
N ARG A 45 -22.12 11.23 18.55
CA ARG A 45 -21.44 12.50 18.82
C ARG A 45 -20.12 12.61 18.06
N CYS A 46 -19.29 11.58 18.08
CA CYS A 46 -18.01 11.60 17.39
C CYS A 46 -18.21 11.70 15.88
N LEU A 47 -19.18 10.96 15.33
CA LEU A 47 -19.50 10.99 13.90
C LEU A 47 -20.08 12.35 13.47
N ALA A 48 -20.97 12.95 14.26
CA ALA A 48 -21.49 14.30 14.01
C ALA A 48 -20.37 15.35 14.05
N GLN A 49 -19.44 15.25 14.99
CA GLN A 49 -18.28 16.14 15.08
C GLN A 49 -17.33 16.00 13.88
N LEU A 50 -17.09 14.76 13.43
CA LEU A 50 -16.31 14.49 12.21
C LEU A 50 -16.95 15.15 10.98
N ARG A 51 -18.26 14.94 10.80
CA ARG A 51 -19.01 15.49 9.65
C ARG A 51 -19.25 17.00 9.71
N SER A 52 -19.09 17.62 10.90
CA SER A 52 -19.18 19.08 11.07
C SER A 52 -17.94 19.84 10.57
N LYS A 53 -16.83 19.14 10.31
CA LYS A 53 -15.58 19.77 9.82
C LYS A 53 -15.74 20.18 8.36
N THR A 54 -15.07 21.28 7.99
CA THR A 54 -15.29 21.93 6.69
C THR A 54 -14.30 21.48 5.62
N SER A 55 -13.24 20.79 6.01
CA SER A 55 -12.22 20.30 5.07
C SER A 55 -11.68 18.90 5.47
N PRO A 56 -11.16 18.12 4.51
CA PRO A 56 -10.56 16.81 4.80
C PRO A 56 -9.42 16.86 5.83
N ILE A 57 -8.59 17.91 5.80
CA ILE A 57 -7.50 18.06 6.77
C ILE A 57 -8.00 18.31 8.20
N GLU A 58 -9.08 19.07 8.37
CA GLU A 58 -9.71 19.24 9.69
C GLU A 58 -10.33 17.93 10.21
N GLN A 59 -10.89 17.13 9.30
CA GLN A 59 -11.39 15.79 9.62
C GLN A 59 -10.25 14.87 10.04
N TYR A 60 -9.13 14.87 9.31
CA TYR A 60 -7.91 14.14 9.69
C TYR A 60 -7.42 14.53 11.09
N ILE A 61 -7.31 15.83 11.38
CA ILE A 61 -6.87 16.32 12.71
C ILE A 61 -7.82 15.82 13.82
N PHE A 62 -9.13 15.87 13.59
CA PHE A 62 -10.11 15.34 14.53
C PHE A 62 -9.93 13.83 14.75
N LEU A 63 -9.76 13.06 13.68
CA LEU A 63 -9.57 11.61 13.74
C LEU A 63 -8.27 11.24 14.48
N GLN A 64 -7.18 11.97 14.26
CA GLN A 64 -5.92 11.74 14.99
C GLN A 64 -6.06 12.05 16.49
N GLN A 65 -6.79 13.10 16.86
CA GLN A 65 -7.12 13.38 18.26
C GLN A 65 -7.97 12.26 18.86
N LEU A 66 -9.01 11.82 18.14
CA LEU A 66 -9.86 10.72 18.58
C LEU A 66 -9.05 9.43 18.79
N LYS A 67 -8.13 9.10 17.87
CA LYS A 67 -7.24 7.94 18.00
C LYS A 67 -6.41 7.99 19.29
N GLY A 68 -5.89 9.17 19.64
CA GLY A 68 -5.10 9.37 20.86
C GLY A 68 -5.92 9.28 22.16
N HIS A 69 -7.22 9.61 22.11
CA HIS A 69 -8.11 9.59 23.27
C HIS A 69 -8.90 8.29 23.44
N ASP A 70 -9.44 7.76 22.35
CA ASP A 70 -10.26 6.55 22.29
C ASP A 70 -10.00 5.79 20.99
N VAL A 71 -8.99 4.91 21.06
CA VAL A 71 -8.56 4.09 19.93
C VAL A 71 -9.66 3.14 19.44
N HIS A 72 -10.54 2.66 20.32
CA HIS A 72 -11.62 1.76 19.91
C HIS A 72 -12.71 2.52 19.16
N MET A 73 -13.10 3.71 19.64
CA MET A 73 -14.03 4.57 18.91
C MET A 73 -13.49 4.98 17.54
N PHE A 74 -12.21 5.35 17.47
CA PHE A 74 -11.53 5.65 16.20
C PHE A 74 -11.68 4.51 15.19
N TYR A 75 -11.33 3.28 15.57
CA TYR A 75 -11.45 2.12 14.67
C TYR A 75 -12.91 1.70 14.43
N ARG A 76 -13.83 1.93 15.36
CA ARG A 76 -15.26 1.69 15.15
C ARG A 76 -15.81 2.59 14.05
N ILE A 77 -15.50 3.89 14.10
CA ILE A 77 -15.92 4.86 13.07
C ILE A 77 -15.38 4.47 11.70
N ILE A 78 -14.11 4.05 11.61
CA ILE A 78 -13.53 3.60 10.34
C ILE A 78 -14.25 2.36 9.81
N LEU A 79 -14.46 1.34 10.65
CA LEU A 79 -15.09 0.09 10.21
C LEU A 79 -16.53 0.29 9.74
N ASP A 80 -17.29 1.14 10.43
CA ASP A 80 -18.69 1.40 10.09
C ASP A 80 -18.85 2.36 8.88
N ASN A 81 -17.80 3.11 8.52
CA ASN A 81 -17.84 4.14 7.47
C ASN A 81 -16.59 4.06 6.57
N MET A 82 -16.16 2.84 6.20
CA MET A 82 -14.87 2.58 5.55
C MET A 82 -14.61 3.48 4.32
N SER A 83 -15.60 3.59 3.43
CA SER A 83 -15.49 4.36 2.18
C SER A 83 -15.46 5.88 2.40
N GLU A 84 -16.09 6.39 3.47
CA GLU A 84 -16.05 7.81 3.84
C GLU A 84 -14.74 8.16 4.54
N VAL A 85 -14.25 7.30 5.43
CA VAL A 85 -13.17 7.63 6.37
C VAL A 85 -11.78 7.25 5.83
N THR A 86 -11.65 6.20 5.02
CA THR A 86 -10.35 5.77 4.47
C THR A 86 -9.64 6.90 3.72
N PRO A 87 -10.30 7.68 2.84
CA PRO A 87 -9.65 8.80 2.15
C PRO A 87 -9.19 9.94 3.08
N LEU A 88 -9.69 9.99 4.32
CA LEU A 88 -9.33 10.99 5.33
C LEU A 88 -8.07 10.59 6.09
N ILE A 89 -7.93 9.31 6.45
CA ILE A 89 -6.76 8.80 7.21
C ILE A 89 -5.64 8.27 6.32
N TYR A 90 -5.89 8.17 5.02
CA TYR A 90 -4.96 7.70 4.01
C TYR A 90 -4.99 8.62 2.78
N THR A 91 -4.65 8.12 1.59
CA THR A 91 -4.63 8.93 0.36
C THR A 91 -6.05 9.37 -0.04
N PRO A 92 -6.24 10.64 -0.45
CA PRO A 92 -5.21 11.67 -0.65
C PRO A 92 -4.86 12.51 0.60
N THR A 93 -5.72 12.59 1.61
CA THR A 93 -5.63 13.56 2.72
C THR A 93 -4.35 13.42 3.56
N VAL A 94 -3.82 12.21 3.70
CA VAL A 94 -2.54 11.98 4.41
C VAL A 94 -1.37 12.73 3.78
N GLY A 95 -1.45 13.05 2.48
CA GLY A 95 -0.48 13.89 1.80
C GLY A 95 -0.47 15.32 2.36
N ASP A 96 -1.66 15.93 2.51
CA ASP A 96 -1.82 17.25 3.12
C ASP A 96 -1.38 17.23 4.59
N ALA A 97 -1.66 16.13 5.30
CA ALA A 97 -1.20 15.92 6.67
C ALA A 97 0.33 15.89 6.76
N CYS A 98 1.03 15.31 5.77
CA CYS A 98 2.49 15.36 5.71
C CYS A 98 3.00 16.79 5.50
N LEU A 99 2.43 17.53 4.54
CA LEU A 99 2.85 18.91 4.27
C LEU A 99 2.72 19.82 5.51
N GLN A 100 1.69 19.57 6.31
CA GLN A 100 1.35 20.37 7.49
C GLN A 100 1.75 19.70 8.82
N PHE A 101 2.48 18.58 8.81
CA PHE A 101 2.71 17.75 9.99
C PHE A 101 3.30 18.55 11.16
N SER A 102 4.36 19.30 10.88
CA SER A 102 5.04 20.13 11.88
C SER A 102 4.12 21.18 12.52
N HIS A 103 3.18 21.74 11.76
CA HIS A 103 2.21 22.73 12.24
C HIS A 103 1.05 22.10 13.00
N ASN A 104 0.69 20.86 12.64
CA ASN A 104 -0.46 20.14 13.19
C ASN A 104 -0.11 19.14 14.30
N TYR A 105 1.17 18.99 14.64
CA TYR A 105 1.64 18.07 15.67
C TYR A 105 1.05 18.42 17.05
N ARG A 106 0.45 17.44 17.71
CA ARG A 106 -0.27 17.63 18.99
C ARG A 106 -0.01 16.53 20.00
N VAL A 107 -0.19 15.28 19.56
CA VAL A 107 -0.08 14.10 20.42
C VAL A 107 1.16 13.30 20.00
N PRO A 108 2.11 13.05 20.92
CA PRO A 108 3.23 12.17 20.63
C PRO A 108 2.76 10.76 20.30
N GLU A 109 3.07 10.31 19.09
CA GLU A 109 2.81 8.95 18.60
C GLU A 109 4.06 8.47 17.84
N GLY A 110 4.39 7.18 17.95
CA GLY A 110 5.49 6.55 17.21
C GLY A 110 6.90 6.83 17.72
N ILE A 111 7.89 6.41 16.93
CA ILE A 111 9.32 6.54 17.22
C ILE A 111 9.97 7.39 16.14
N PHE A 112 10.75 8.39 16.56
CA PHE A 112 11.59 9.19 15.69
C PHE A 112 13.03 8.82 15.98
N VAL A 113 13.74 8.33 14.97
CA VAL A 113 15.18 7.99 15.09
C VAL A 113 15.94 8.91 14.16
N SER A 114 16.78 9.78 14.73
CA SER A 114 17.53 10.78 13.98
C SER A 114 18.94 10.30 13.65
N TRP A 115 19.60 10.94 12.68
CA TRP A 115 21.02 10.70 12.43
C TRP A 115 21.93 10.93 13.65
N SER A 116 21.49 11.78 14.59
CA SER A 116 22.22 12.04 15.84
C SER A 116 22.21 10.83 16.78
N ASP A 117 21.31 9.87 16.59
CA ASP A 117 21.17 8.68 17.44
C ASP A 117 22.08 7.52 17.01
N ARG A 118 22.85 7.66 15.93
CA ARG A 118 23.83 6.65 15.48
C ARG A 118 24.79 6.26 16.61
N GLY A 119 25.11 4.96 16.69
CA GLY A 119 25.81 4.33 17.80
C GLY A 119 24.93 4.09 19.04
N ASN A 120 23.69 4.59 19.07
CA ASN A 120 22.76 4.48 20.20
C ASN A 120 21.32 4.16 19.77
N ILE A 121 21.09 3.75 18.52
CA ILE A 121 19.72 3.54 17.98
C ILE A 121 18.93 2.56 18.85
N GLY A 122 19.56 1.47 19.29
CA GLY A 122 18.92 0.48 20.17
C GLY A 122 18.40 1.07 21.48
N LYS A 123 19.04 2.11 22.03
CA LYS A 123 18.57 2.80 23.24
C LYS A 123 17.28 3.58 22.95
N VAL A 124 17.20 4.25 21.80
CA VAL A 124 15.99 4.98 21.37
C VAL A 124 14.83 4.01 21.16
N LEU A 125 15.07 2.89 20.45
CA LEU A 125 14.05 1.88 20.19
C LEU A 125 13.50 1.24 21.48
N ARG A 126 14.35 1.05 22.50
CA ARG A 126 13.96 0.52 23.81
C ARG A 126 13.05 1.44 24.64
N ASN A 127 12.84 2.69 24.22
CA ASN A 127 11.88 3.58 24.86
C ASN A 127 10.42 3.27 24.47
N TRP A 128 10.18 2.39 23.49
CA TRP A 128 8.83 2.04 23.09
C TRP A 128 8.06 1.36 24.25
N PRO A 129 6.87 1.83 24.65
CA PRO A 129 6.23 1.32 25.87
C PRO A 129 5.64 -0.10 25.73
N LYS A 130 5.37 -0.56 24.50
CA LYS A 130 4.67 -1.83 24.21
C LYS A 130 5.57 -2.83 23.46
N MET A 131 6.85 -2.90 23.81
CA MET A 131 7.84 -3.73 23.08
C MET A 131 7.43 -5.20 22.93
N SER A 132 6.88 -5.81 23.98
CA SER A 132 6.46 -7.22 23.97
C SER A 132 5.33 -7.51 22.98
N ASP A 133 4.49 -6.53 22.71
CA ASP A 133 3.32 -6.66 21.85
C ASP A 133 3.61 -6.25 20.40
N ALA A 134 4.70 -5.54 20.14
CA ALA A 134 5.11 -5.09 18.81
C ALA A 134 5.25 -6.26 17.82
N ARG A 135 4.54 -6.18 16.68
CA ARG A 135 4.56 -7.19 15.61
C ARG A 135 4.81 -6.61 14.23
N ILE A 136 4.53 -5.33 14.03
CA ILE A 136 4.77 -4.67 12.75
C ILE A 136 5.23 -3.24 12.95
N ALA A 137 6.26 -2.84 12.20
CA ALA A 137 6.64 -1.46 12.02
C ALA A 137 6.48 -1.04 10.57
N VAL A 138 5.93 0.15 10.36
CA VAL A 138 6.05 0.85 9.08
C VAL A 138 7.09 1.94 9.29
N VAL A 139 8.14 1.89 8.48
CA VAL A 139 9.32 2.73 8.56
C VAL A 139 9.40 3.59 7.31
N THR A 140 9.54 4.89 7.49
CA THR A 140 9.80 5.84 6.39
C THR A 140 10.94 6.77 6.77
N ASP A 141 11.71 7.24 5.80
CA ASP A 141 12.64 8.36 5.98
C ASP A 141 12.05 9.67 5.43
N GLY A 142 10.82 9.63 4.90
CA GLY A 142 10.14 10.78 4.32
C GLY A 142 10.85 11.37 3.09
N SER A 143 11.61 10.58 2.33
CA SER A 143 12.30 11.05 1.13
C SER A 143 11.42 10.99 -0.12
N ARG A 144 10.37 10.16 -0.17
CA ARG A 144 9.47 10.11 -1.33
C ARG A 144 8.01 9.90 -0.91
N ILE A 145 7.46 10.86 -0.17
CA ILE A 145 6.03 10.87 0.16
C ILE A 145 5.17 11.02 -1.11
N LEU A 146 4.54 9.92 -1.53
CA LEU A 146 3.64 9.88 -2.69
C LEU A 146 4.26 10.55 -3.94
N GLY A 147 3.49 11.39 -4.65
CA GLY A 147 3.93 12.27 -5.73
C GLY A 147 4.13 13.74 -5.32
N LEU A 148 4.18 14.06 -4.03
CA LEU A 148 4.16 15.44 -3.51
C LEU A 148 5.46 16.22 -3.77
N GLY A 149 6.52 15.53 -4.19
CA GLY A 149 7.78 16.16 -4.60
C GLY A 149 7.64 17.12 -5.79
N GLY A 150 6.53 17.04 -6.55
CA GLY A 150 6.22 17.94 -7.65
C GLY A 150 5.62 19.30 -7.24
N GLU A 151 5.28 19.53 -5.96
CA GLU A 151 4.66 20.79 -5.51
C GLU A 151 5.63 21.98 -5.46
N LEU A 152 6.91 21.76 -5.77
CA LEU A 152 7.93 22.81 -5.79
C LEU A 152 8.69 22.79 -7.11
N GLY A 153 8.10 23.46 -8.11
CA GLY A 153 8.84 23.97 -9.27
C GLY A 153 9.34 22.88 -10.22
N ARG A 154 8.70 22.81 -11.39
CA ARG A 154 9.23 22.12 -12.56
C ARG A 154 10.69 22.54 -12.80
N ARG A 155 11.63 21.61 -12.67
CA ARG A 155 12.79 21.41 -13.58
C ARG A 155 13.66 20.19 -13.26
N ASP A 156 13.69 19.73 -12.01
CA ASP A 156 14.62 18.66 -11.62
C ASP A 156 13.86 17.54 -10.91
N GLY A 157 13.53 16.46 -11.61
CA GLY A 157 12.74 15.32 -11.09
C GLY A 157 13.32 14.62 -9.86
N ARG A 158 13.23 15.24 -8.67
CA ARG A 158 13.80 14.72 -7.43
C ARG A 158 12.78 14.74 -6.29
N VAL A 159 12.25 13.55 -5.97
CA VAL A 159 12.15 12.95 -4.61
C VAL A 159 11.55 13.89 -3.53
N SER A 160 10.33 13.61 -3.08
CA SER A 160 9.60 14.40 -2.04
C SER A 160 10.34 14.49 -0.70
N ARG A 161 11.05 15.58 -0.47
CA ARG A 161 11.91 15.80 0.72
C ARG A 161 11.10 16.21 1.97
N SER A 162 10.17 15.38 2.43
CA SER A 162 9.39 15.68 3.64
C SER A 162 10.22 15.56 4.92
N GLY A 163 11.23 14.68 4.93
CA GLY A 163 11.98 14.37 6.15
C GLY A 163 11.02 13.90 7.25
N VAL A 164 11.13 14.43 8.47
CA VAL A 164 10.24 14.02 9.57
C VAL A 164 8.74 14.25 9.30
N ASN A 165 8.39 15.20 8.43
CA ASN A 165 7.02 15.45 8.02
C ASN A 165 6.40 14.27 7.25
N GLY A 166 7.18 13.26 6.87
CA GLY A 166 6.70 12.00 6.30
C GLY A 166 6.05 11.05 7.31
N TYR A 167 6.22 11.27 8.62
CA TYR A 167 5.68 10.42 9.68
C TYR A 167 4.20 10.03 9.54
N PRO A 168 3.28 10.92 9.11
CA PRO A 168 1.86 10.56 8.96
C PRO A 168 1.60 9.35 8.07
N ILE A 169 2.47 9.05 7.11
CA ILE A 169 2.38 7.86 6.27
C ILE A 169 2.53 6.58 7.10
N SER A 170 3.58 6.50 7.92
CA SER A 170 3.80 5.35 8.81
C SER A 170 2.62 5.13 9.76
N SER A 171 2.08 6.20 10.36
CA SER A 171 0.91 6.11 11.25
C SER A 171 -0.38 5.73 10.49
N GLY A 172 -0.58 6.28 9.29
CA GLY A 172 -1.72 5.99 8.42
C GLY A 172 -1.75 4.54 7.96
N LYS A 173 -0.65 4.01 7.42
CA LYS A 173 -0.53 2.60 7.01
C LYS A 173 -0.81 1.63 8.16
N LEU A 174 -0.28 1.92 9.35
CA LEU A 174 -0.57 1.10 10.53
C LEU A 174 -2.02 1.20 10.98
N SER A 175 -2.67 2.35 10.81
CA SER A 175 -4.11 2.48 11.03
C SER A 175 -4.90 1.60 10.05
N LEU A 176 -4.44 1.47 8.81
CA LEU A 176 -5.02 0.56 7.82
C LEU A 176 -4.71 -0.92 8.10
N TYR A 177 -3.59 -1.26 8.72
CA TYR A 177 -3.35 -2.63 9.23
C TYR A 177 -4.39 -3.03 10.27
N VAL A 178 -4.72 -2.12 11.18
CA VAL A 178 -5.72 -2.37 12.21
C VAL A 178 -7.13 -2.38 11.61
N ALA A 179 -7.49 -1.36 10.82
CA ALA A 179 -8.82 -1.26 10.23
C ALA A 179 -9.08 -2.36 9.18
N GLY A 180 -8.13 -2.59 8.27
CA GLY A 180 -8.26 -3.52 7.14
C GLY A 180 -8.04 -4.98 7.51
N ALA A 181 -7.08 -5.29 8.38
CA ALA A 181 -6.72 -6.68 8.72
C ALA A 181 -6.88 -7.04 10.20
N GLY A 182 -7.26 -6.11 11.06
CA GLY A 182 -7.42 -6.42 12.48
C GLY A 182 -6.10 -6.77 13.18
N VAL A 183 -4.98 -6.21 12.73
CA VAL A 183 -3.79 -6.17 13.58
C VAL A 183 -4.17 -5.41 14.86
N ARG A 184 -3.67 -5.84 16.02
CA ARG A 184 -3.96 -5.13 17.27
C ARG A 184 -3.28 -3.76 17.27
N PRO A 185 -3.94 -2.66 17.70
CA PRO A 185 -3.32 -1.34 17.79
C PRO A 185 -2.00 -1.34 18.57
N GLU A 186 -1.94 -2.10 19.66
CA GLU A 186 -0.76 -2.24 20.54
C GLU A 186 0.44 -2.90 19.85
N SER A 187 0.18 -3.64 18.78
CA SER A 187 1.19 -4.38 18.03
C SER A 187 1.82 -3.56 16.90
N THR A 188 1.38 -2.31 16.70
CA THR A 188 1.87 -1.42 15.65
C THR A 188 2.95 -0.48 16.17
N VAL A 189 4.00 -0.23 15.37
CA VAL A 189 5.11 0.67 15.72
C VAL A 189 5.40 1.61 14.54
N PRO A 190 4.82 2.82 14.48
CA PRO A 190 5.15 3.78 13.43
C PRO A 190 6.53 4.37 13.68
N ILE A 191 7.41 4.31 12.68
CA ILE A 191 8.78 4.82 12.77
C ILE A 191 9.04 5.82 11.65
N CYS A 192 9.67 6.94 12.00
CA CYS A 192 10.24 7.88 11.04
C CYS A 192 11.75 8.06 11.29
N LEU A 193 12.55 7.90 10.24
CA LEU A 193 13.99 8.08 10.25
C LEU A 193 14.32 9.50 9.80
N ASP A 194 14.82 10.34 10.71
CA ASP A 194 15.19 11.72 10.40
C ASP A 194 16.67 11.80 10.00
N LEU A 195 16.91 11.66 8.71
CA LEU A 195 18.23 11.74 8.09
C LEU A 195 18.49 13.14 7.48
N GLY A 196 17.68 14.13 7.85
CA GLY A 196 17.66 15.48 7.28
C GLY A 196 16.67 15.62 6.11
N THR A 197 16.59 16.83 5.56
CA THR A 197 15.73 17.13 4.41
C THR A 197 16.41 18.09 3.43
N ASN A 198 16.19 17.88 2.13
CA ASN A 198 16.63 18.80 1.10
C ASN A 198 15.55 19.82 0.69
N ASN A 199 14.42 19.91 1.41
CA ASN A 199 13.35 20.88 1.16
C ASN A 199 13.68 22.22 1.83
N GLU A 200 13.99 23.25 1.04
CA GLU A 200 14.32 24.58 1.57
C GLU A 200 13.18 25.22 2.36
N LYS A 201 11.92 24.96 1.99
CA LYS A 201 10.78 25.50 2.74
C LYS A 201 10.78 24.98 4.17
N PHE A 202 10.97 23.67 4.35
CA PHE A 202 11.01 23.06 5.68
C PHE A 202 12.27 23.45 6.47
N LEU A 203 13.43 23.58 5.82
CA LEU A 203 14.64 24.05 6.50
C LEU A 203 14.50 25.47 7.07
N ASN A 204 13.78 26.33 6.35
CA ASN A 204 13.54 27.73 6.73
C ASN A 204 12.27 27.93 7.57
N ASP A 205 11.40 26.94 7.68
CA ASP A 205 10.15 27.03 8.45
C ASP A 205 10.45 26.91 9.95
N PRO A 206 10.20 27.94 10.79
CA PRO A 206 10.50 27.92 12.21
C PRO A 206 9.75 26.85 13.00
N LEU A 207 8.65 26.30 12.46
CA LEU A 207 7.89 25.24 13.11
C LEU A 207 8.32 23.84 12.67
N TYR A 208 9.19 23.70 11.68
CA TYR A 208 9.69 22.39 11.25
C TYR A 208 10.32 21.61 12.41
N LEU A 209 9.80 20.40 12.64
CA LEU A 209 10.17 19.53 13.76
C LEU A 209 11.39 18.64 13.49
N GLY A 210 11.84 18.54 12.24
CA GLY A 210 12.95 17.68 11.86
C GLY A 210 14.30 18.37 11.96
N MET A 211 15.36 17.61 11.72
CA MET A 211 16.72 18.13 11.67
C MET A 211 16.83 19.22 10.59
N ARG A 212 17.22 20.43 10.99
CA ARG A 212 17.44 21.58 10.10
C ARG A 212 18.75 21.48 9.33
N ARG A 213 18.90 20.41 8.55
CA ARG A 213 20.05 20.14 7.69
C ARG A 213 19.64 19.41 6.43
N LYS A 214 20.49 19.53 5.41
CA LYS A 214 20.43 18.67 4.23
C LYS A 214 20.58 17.20 4.62
N ARG A 215 20.00 16.33 3.79
CA ARG A 215 20.14 14.89 3.93
C ARG A 215 21.61 14.51 3.97
N ILE A 216 21.95 13.57 4.83
CA ILE A 216 23.30 13.02 4.92
C ILE A 216 23.65 12.24 3.64
N SER A 217 24.93 11.92 3.45
CA SER A 217 25.38 11.21 2.24
C SER A 217 24.86 9.78 2.19
N ASP A 218 24.77 9.19 0.99
CA ASP A 218 24.29 7.82 0.81
C ASP A 218 25.10 6.79 1.62
N VAL A 219 26.42 6.97 1.70
CA VAL A 219 27.31 6.10 2.50
C VAL A 219 26.99 6.18 3.99
N GLU A 220 26.66 7.37 4.50
CA GLU A 220 26.25 7.56 5.89
C GLU A 220 24.86 6.95 6.15
N MET A 221 23.92 7.11 5.22
CA MET A 221 22.58 6.50 5.31
C MET A 221 22.66 4.98 5.32
N ASP A 222 23.52 4.38 4.48
CA ASP A 222 23.74 2.93 4.47
C ASP A 222 24.26 2.41 5.80
N GLY A 223 25.27 3.08 6.38
CA GLY A 223 25.79 2.73 7.70
C GLY A 223 24.74 2.88 8.81
N PHE A 224 23.91 3.93 8.74
CA PHE A 224 22.78 4.13 9.65
C PHE A 224 21.76 3.00 9.55
N MET A 225 21.36 2.64 8.32
CA MET A 225 20.35 1.62 8.08
C MET A 225 20.81 0.24 8.52
N ASP A 226 22.10 -0.08 8.37
CA ASP A 226 22.68 -1.32 8.88
C ASP A 226 22.64 -1.40 10.41
N GLU A 227 22.95 -0.30 11.11
CA GLU A 227 22.75 -0.22 12.56
C GLU A 227 21.27 -0.36 12.92
N PHE A 228 20.40 0.42 12.26
CA PHE A 228 18.97 0.43 12.52
C PHE A 228 18.35 -0.96 12.38
N MET A 229 18.60 -1.66 11.28
CA MET A 229 18.03 -2.99 11.05
C MET A 229 18.56 -4.04 12.04
N ARG A 230 19.85 -3.96 12.40
CA ARG A 230 20.44 -4.82 13.44
C ARG A 230 19.78 -4.57 14.80
N GLU A 231 19.65 -3.31 15.21
CA GLU A 231 19.03 -2.94 16.48
C GLU A 231 17.53 -3.25 16.50
N MET A 232 16.81 -3.04 15.40
CA MET A 232 15.40 -3.44 15.26
C MET A 232 15.22 -4.94 15.50
N LYS A 233 16.07 -5.79 14.94
CA LYS A 233 16.03 -7.24 15.17
C LYS A 233 16.33 -7.61 16.63
N ALA A 234 17.27 -6.92 17.26
CA ALA A 234 17.65 -7.18 18.64
C ALA A 234 16.54 -6.73 19.63
N VAL A 235 15.95 -5.56 19.40
CA VAL A 235 14.93 -4.95 20.27
C VAL A 235 13.54 -5.57 20.04
N PHE A 236 13.20 -5.88 18.78
CA PHE A 236 11.90 -6.42 18.37
C PHE A 236 12.05 -7.71 17.55
N PRO A 237 12.45 -8.84 18.18
CA PRO A 237 12.82 -10.06 17.45
C PRO A 237 11.70 -10.72 16.62
N LYS A 238 10.44 -10.43 16.96
CA LYS A 238 9.20 -10.97 16.36
C LYS A 238 8.50 -9.98 15.41
N LEU A 239 9.14 -8.85 15.09
CA LEU A 239 8.53 -7.77 14.33
C LEU A 239 8.82 -7.91 12.83
N LEU A 240 7.77 -7.71 12.03
CA LEU A 240 7.83 -7.52 10.58
C LEU A 240 8.09 -6.04 10.27
N VAL A 241 9.05 -5.75 9.38
CA VAL A 241 9.34 -4.39 8.95
C VAL A 241 8.72 -4.15 7.56
N GLN A 242 7.97 -3.07 7.42
CA GLN A 242 7.55 -2.53 6.12
C GLN A 242 8.32 -1.24 5.86
N PHE A 243 9.03 -1.18 4.73
CA PHE A 243 9.58 0.07 4.22
C PHE A 243 8.53 0.79 3.39
N GLU A 244 8.47 2.12 3.57
CA GLU A 244 7.47 2.97 2.93
C GLU A 244 8.06 4.34 2.57
N ASP A 245 7.74 4.82 1.36
CA ASP A 245 8.04 6.17 0.88
C ASP A 245 9.53 6.57 0.99
N PHE A 246 10.40 5.59 0.77
CA PHE A 246 11.83 5.82 0.53
C PHE A 246 12.04 6.31 -0.91
N SER A 247 13.14 7.02 -1.13
CA SER A 247 13.60 7.39 -2.46
C SER A 247 13.71 6.11 -3.30
N THR A 248 13.40 6.22 -4.59
CA THR A 248 13.43 5.08 -5.50
C THR A 248 14.69 4.22 -5.33
N ASP A 249 15.86 4.84 -5.40
CA ASP A 249 17.13 4.11 -5.42
C ASP A 249 17.35 3.41 -4.07
N HIS A 250 17.03 4.09 -2.97
CA HIS A 250 17.12 3.52 -1.61
C HIS A 250 16.09 2.42 -1.36
N ALA A 251 14.86 2.56 -1.87
CA ALA A 251 13.81 1.56 -1.71
C ALA A 251 14.24 0.21 -2.31
N PHE A 252 14.79 0.22 -3.53
CA PHE A 252 15.31 -0.99 -4.18
C PHE A 252 16.57 -1.50 -3.47
N ALA A 253 17.53 -0.62 -3.19
CA ALA A 253 18.79 -1.01 -2.53
C ALA A 253 18.56 -1.62 -1.14
N TYR A 254 17.69 -1.03 -0.33
CA TYR A 254 17.40 -1.53 1.03
C TYR A 254 16.53 -2.78 1.01
N LEU A 255 15.60 -2.90 0.07
CA LEU A 255 14.87 -4.16 -0.09
C LEU A 255 15.83 -5.30 -0.41
N ASP A 256 16.70 -5.14 -1.42
CA ASP A 256 17.70 -6.15 -1.81
C ASP A 256 18.66 -6.49 -0.67
N ARG A 257 19.20 -5.47 0.01
CA ARG A 257 20.17 -5.61 1.10
C ARG A 257 19.62 -6.36 2.33
N TYR A 258 18.33 -6.21 2.64
CA TYR A 258 17.75 -6.66 3.92
C TYR A 258 16.77 -7.83 3.82
N ARG A 259 16.12 -8.06 2.68
CA ARG A 259 15.05 -9.08 2.52
C ARG A 259 15.48 -10.53 2.82
N HIS A 260 16.77 -10.83 2.67
CA HIS A 260 17.32 -12.16 2.96
C HIS A 260 17.86 -12.31 4.39
N LYS A 261 17.86 -11.23 5.17
CA LYS A 261 18.41 -11.19 6.54
C LYS A 261 17.34 -10.94 7.59
N TYR A 262 16.27 -10.24 7.22
CA TYR A 262 15.20 -9.80 8.12
C TYR A 262 13.82 -10.05 7.48
N PRO A 263 12.76 -10.22 8.30
CA PRO A 263 11.39 -10.19 7.81
C PRO A 263 11.04 -8.76 7.43
N VAL A 264 11.33 -8.43 6.17
CA VAL A 264 11.08 -7.10 5.60
C VAL A 264 10.46 -7.21 4.22
N PHE A 265 9.62 -6.23 3.90
CA PHE A 265 9.11 -6.01 2.56
C PHE A 265 8.95 -4.50 2.32
N ASN A 266 8.80 -4.09 1.07
CA ASN A 266 8.55 -2.71 0.69
C ASN A 266 7.21 -2.61 -0.03
N ASP A 267 6.28 -1.79 0.47
CA ASP A 267 4.93 -1.70 -0.11
C ASP A 267 4.91 -0.98 -1.47
N ASP A 268 5.75 0.04 -1.65
CA ASP A 268 5.84 0.77 -2.91
C ASP A 268 6.29 -0.10 -4.08
N ILE A 269 7.16 -1.08 -3.81
CA ILE A 269 7.68 -2.03 -4.80
C ILE A 269 6.78 -3.27 -4.87
N GLN A 270 6.66 -4.01 -3.75
CA GLN A 270 6.03 -5.31 -3.72
C GLN A 270 4.50 -5.21 -3.61
N GLY A 271 3.98 -4.30 -2.78
CA GLY A 271 2.55 -4.08 -2.59
C GLY A 271 1.86 -3.49 -3.83
N THR A 272 2.46 -2.45 -4.43
CA THR A 272 1.98 -1.83 -5.67
C THR A 272 1.96 -2.84 -6.81
N GLY A 273 3.05 -3.59 -7.01
CA GLY A 273 3.09 -4.59 -8.06
C GLY A 273 2.09 -5.73 -7.83
N ALA A 274 1.86 -6.14 -6.58
CA ALA A 274 0.88 -7.15 -6.24
C ALA A 274 -0.58 -6.73 -6.51
N VAL A 275 -0.95 -5.49 -6.15
CA VAL A 275 -2.32 -5.01 -6.40
C VAL A 275 -2.56 -4.78 -7.89
N VAL A 276 -1.56 -4.31 -8.64
CA VAL A 276 -1.68 -4.17 -10.09
C VAL A 276 -1.78 -5.53 -10.77
N LEU A 277 -0.98 -6.52 -10.35
CA LEU A 277 -1.06 -7.90 -10.85
C LEU A 277 -2.46 -8.48 -10.62
N SER A 278 -3.02 -8.29 -9.43
CA SER A 278 -4.37 -8.78 -9.10
C SER A 278 -5.46 -8.19 -10.01
N GLY A 279 -5.47 -6.86 -10.18
CA GLY A 279 -6.42 -6.20 -11.06
C GLY A 279 -6.23 -6.58 -12.52
N PHE A 280 -4.96 -6.71 -12.94
CA PHE A 280 -4.62 -7.13 -14.30
C PHE A 280 -5.08 -8.57 -14.59
N MET A 281 -4.95 -9.51 -13.66
CA MET A 281 -5.47 -10.88 -13.82
C MET A 281 -6.96 -10.88 -14.15
N ASN A 282 -7.75 -10.06 -13.45
CA ASN A 282 -9.19 -9.97 -13.68
C ASN A 282 -9.53 -9.18 -14.95
N ALA A 283 -8.80 -8.12 -15.24
CA ALA A 283 -8.95 -7.35 -16.47
C ALA A 283 -8.61 -8.19 -17.72
N ALA A 284 -7.53 -8.96 -17.67
CA ALA A 284 -7.13 -9.88 -18.73
C ALA A 284 -8.22 -10.91 -19.00
N LYS A 285 -8.77 -11.56 -17.96
CA LYS A 285 -9.91 -12.49 -18.11
C LYS A 285 -11.12 -11.83 -18.77
N LEU A 286 -11.50 -10.62 -18.35
CA LEU A 286 -12.61 -9.88 -18.97
C LEU A 286 -12.34 -9.56 -20.45
N SER A 287 -11.12 -9.13 -20.77
CA SER A 287 -10.70 -8.77 -22.13
C SER A 287 -10.62 -10.00 -23.05
N SER A 288 -10.06 -11.10 -22.56
CA SER A 288 -10.05 -12.40 -23.23
C SER A 288 -11.45 -12.96 -23.45
N ASN A 289 -12.34 -12.88 -22.46
CA ASN A 289 -13.71 -13.38 -22.60
C ASN A 289 -14.52 -12.63 -23.65
N ALA A 290 -14.28 -11.32 -23.81
CA ALA A 290 -14.90 -10.54 -24.87
C ALA A 290 -14.33 -10.93 -26.24
N SER A 291 -13.01 -10.90 -26.38
CA SER A 291 -12.32 -11.05 -27.67
C SER A 291 -12.12 -12.49 -28.17
N GLY A 292 -12.30 -13.50 -27.31
CA GLY A 292 -11.92 -14.89 -27.57
C GLY A 292 -10.41 -15.16 -27.59
N ARG A 293 -9.58 -14.18 -27.25
CA ARG A 293 -8.11 -14.31 -27.25
C ARG A 293 -7.62 -15.08 -26.01
N PRO A 294 -6.62 -15.96 -26.13
CA PRO A 294 -6.03 -16.65 -24.97
C PRO A 294 -5.27 -15.65 -24.08
N LEU A 295 -5.17 -15.95 -22.78
CA LEU A 295 -4.46 -15.10 -21.81
C LEU A 295 -2.97 -14.91 -22.15
N SER A 296 -2.37 -15.89 -22.82
CA SER A 296 -0.99 -15.85 -23.31
C SER A 296 -0.76 -14.81 -24.41
N ASP A 297 -1.82 -14.32 -25.08
CA ASP A 297 -1.70 -13.36 -26.16
C ASP A 297 -1.68 -11.90 -25.71
N HIS A 298 -1.96 -11.64 -24.44
CA HIS A 298 -1.88 -10.28 -23.90
C HIS A 298 -0.49 -9.67 -24.10
N ARG A 299 -0.47 -8.39 -24.45
CA ARG A 299 0.72 -7.55 -24.58
C ARG A 299 0.49 -6.29 -23.76
N ILE A 300 1.46 -5.95 -22.92
CA ILE A 300 1.38 -4.84 -21.96
C ILE A 300 2.35 -3.75 -22.40
N LEU A 301 1.81 -2.56 -22.64
CA LEU A 301 2.58 -1.37 -22.95
C LEU A 301 2.59 -0.43 -21.74
N PHE A 302 3.78 -0.07 -21.28
CA PHE A 302 3.98 0.87 -20.19
C PHE A 302 4.42 2.23 -20.71
N LEU A 303 3.74 3.29 -20.30
CA LEU A 303 4.24 4.66 -20.38
C LEU A 303 4.83 5.04 -19.02
N GLY A 304 6.17 5.09 -18.95
CA GLY A 304 6.91 5.32 -17.72
C GLY A 304 7.76 4.12 -17.34
N SER A 305 9.07 4.26 -17.55
CA SER A 305 10.10 3.24 -17.27
C SER A 305 10.97 3.57 -16.06
N GLY A 306 10.44 4.39 -15.16
CA GLY A 306 11.03 4.57 -13.84
C GLY A 306 10.93 3.28 -13.02
N SER A 307 11.55 3.29 -11.86
CA SER A 307 11.61 2.13 -10.96
C SER A 307 10.25 1.53 -10.58
N ALA A 308 9.23 2.36 -10.36
CA ALA A 308 7.87 1.90 -10.07
C ALA A 308 7.27 1.17 -11.28
N GLY A 309 7.44 1.73 -12.49
CA GLY A 309 7.01 1.09 -13.74
C GLY A 309 7.68 -0.26 -13.93
N VAL A 310 9.02 -0.29 -13.81
CA VAL A 310 9.81 -1.54 -13.92
C VAL A 310 9.39 -2.56 -12.88
N GLY A 311 9.23 -2.15 -11.61
CA GLY A 311 8.80 -3.02 -10.52
C GLY A 311 7.42 -3.63 -10.77
N VAL A 312 6.46 -2.83 -11.25
CA VAL A 312 5.13 -3.33 -11.64
C VAL A 312 5.25 -4.31 -12.81
N GLY A 313 6.02 -4.02 -13.85
CA GLY A 313 6.17 -4.95 -14.96
C GLY A 313 6.89 -6.24 -14.59
N MET A 314 7.85 -6.21 -13.66
CA MET A 314 8.44 -7.44 -13.10
C MET A 314 7.37 -8.31 -12.43
N GLN A 315 6.45 -7.71 -11.68
CA GLN A 315 5.34 -8.45 -11.05
C GLN A 315 4.32 -8.94 -12.10
N LEU A 316 4.07 -8.18 -13.16
CA LEU A 316 3.19 -8.62 -14.26
C LEU A 316 3.78 -9.79 -15.08
N MET A 317 5.08 -10.06 -15.00
CA MET A 317 5.61 -11.31 -15.55
C MET A 317 4.98 -12.54 -14.87
N SER A 318 4.65 -12.44 -13.57
CA SER A 318 4.01 -13.54 -12.84
C SER A 318 2.60 -13.85 -13.36
N PHE A 319 1.90 -12.91 -14.00
CA PHE A 319 0.68 -13.24 -14.75
C PHE A 319 0.99 -14.22 -15.89
N PHE A 320 2.00 -13.91 -16.70
CA PHE A 320 2.33 -14.74 -17.85
C PHE A 320 2.89 -16.11 -17.45
N THR A 321 3.72 -16.16 -16.41
CA THR A 321 4.35 -17.42 -15.99
C THR A 321 3.43 -18.30 -15.15
N LEU A 322 2.68 -17.73 -14.20
CA LEU A 322 1.83 -18.50 -13.29
C LEU A 322 0.43 -18.76 -13.86
N VAL A 323 -0.12 -17.84 -14.67
CA VAL A 323 -1.50 -17.94 -15.18
C VAL A 323 -1.52 -18.38 -16.64
N ALA A 324 -0.67 -17.79 -17.48
CA ALA A 324 -0.64 -18.13 -18.92
C ALA A 324 0.32 -19.28 -19.27
N GLY A 325 1.12 -19.77 -18.31
CA GLY A 325 2.03 -20.90 -18.49
C GLY A 325 3.22 -20.61 -19.41
N LEU A 326 3.59 -19.35 -19.59
CA LEU A 326 4.73 -18.95 -20.42
C LEU A 326 6.06 -19.09 -19.67
N SER A 327 7.14 -19.27 -20.42
CA SER A 327 8.50 -19.15 -19.87
C SER A 327 8.81 -17.71 -19.45
N GLN A 328 9.85 -17.52 -18.63
CA GLN A 328 10.31 -16.19 -18.21
C GLN A 328 10.69 -15.30 -19.41
N GLU A 329 11.30 -15.87 -20.45
CA GLU A 329 11.68 -15.13 -21.65
C GLU A 329 10.45 -14.73 -22.47
N GLU A 330 9.51 -15.63 -22.68
CA GLU A 330 8.24 -15.32 -23.36
C GLU A 330 7.44 -14.27 -22.61
N ALA A 331 7.34 -14.39 -21.27
CA ALA A 331 6.68 -13.40 -20.42
C ALA A 331 7.32 -12.01 -20.56
N ARG A 332 8.65 -11.94 -20.52
CA ARG A 332 9.41 -10.71 -20.74
C ARG A 332 9.11 -10.12 -22.12
N ASN A 333 8.91 -10.98 -23.13
CA ASN A 333 8.59 -10.56 -24.49
C ASN A 333 7.15 -10.05 -24.69
N ARG A 334 6.28 -10.18 -23.69
CA ARG A 334 4.94 -9.59 -23.69
C ARG A 334 4.87 -8.18 -23.10
N ILE A 335 5.98 -7.67 -22.56
CA ILE A 335 6.03 -6.38 -21.86
C ILE A 335 6.91 -5.39 -22.62
N TYR A 336 6.37 -4.21 -22.86
CA TYR A 336 6.99 -3.12 -23.63
C TYR A 336 6.99 -1.85 -22.78
N TYR A 337 8.05 -1.05 -22.89
CA TYR A 337 8.17 0.21 -22.16
C TYR A 337 8.45 1.37 -23.10
N ILE A 338 7.91 2.52 -22.75
CA ILE A 338 8.13 3.81 -23.37
C ILE A 338 8.70 4.76 -22.32
N ASP A 339 9.67 5.57 -22.73
CA ASP A 339 10.17 6.70 -21.96
C ASP A 339 10.16 8.00 -22.79
N SER A 340 10.76 9.06 -22.26
CA SER A 340 10.78 10.36 -22.93
C SER A 340 11.46 10.38 -24.30
N GLN A 341 12.15 9.30 -24.71
CA GLN A 341 12.75 9.17 -26.04
C GLN A 341 12.07 8.06 -26.88
N GLY A 342 10.87 7.61 -26.48
CA GLY A 342 10.11 6.60 -27.19
C GLY A 342 10.30 5.18 -26.64
N LEU A 343 10.03 4.19 -27.49
CA LEU A 343 10.09 2.76 -27.16
C LEU A 343 11.50 2.38 -26.68
N ILE A 344 11.58 1.52 -25.65
CA ILE A 344 12.86 1.08 -25.09
C ILE A 344 13.41 -0.11 -25.88
N THR A 345 14.49 0.14 -26.61
CA THR A 345 15.26 -0.85 -27.35
C THR A 345 16.69 -0.97 -26.80
N ALA A 346 17.30 -2.14 -26.98
CA ALA A 346 18.61 -2.50 -26.42
C ALA A 346 19.79 -1.77 -27.07
N ASP A 347 19.61 -1.24 -28.28
CA ASP A 347 20.58 -0.45 -29.04
C ASP A 347 20.65 1.03 -28.62
N ARG A 348 19.75 1.48 -27.74
CA ARG A 348 19.77 2.86 -27.23
C ARG A 348 21.02 3.12 -26.37
N PRO A 349 21.74 4.23 -26.62
CA PRO A 349 22.91 4.58 -25.81
C PRO A 349 22.51 5.00 -24.39
N ASN A 350 23.38 4.70 -23.42
CA ASN A 350 23.26 5.12 -22.02
C ASN A 350 21.94 4.70 -21.32
N LEU A 351 21.39 3.54 -21.67
CA LEU A 351 20.21 3.01 -21.02
C LEU A 351 20.51 2.69 -19.54
N ALA A 352 19.72 3.26 -18.63
CA ALA A 352 19.83 3.00 -17.20
C ALA A 352 19.66 1.50 -16.88
N GLU A 353 20.41 0.98 -15.90
CA GLU A 353 20.49 -0.47 -15.63
C GLU A 353 19.12 -1.12 -15.43
N HIS A 354 18.23 -0.48 -14.67
CA HIS A 354 16.88 -0.98 -14.41
C HIS A 354 16.00 -1.12 -15.66
N LYS A 355 16.31 -0.41 -16.77
CA LYS A 355 15.56 -0.48 -18.03
C LYS A 355 16.03 -1.62 -18.93
N LYS A 356 17.28 -2.09 -18.76
CA LYS A 356 17.91 -3.06 -19.67
C LYS A 356 17.17 -4.39 -19.70
N PHE A 357 16.62 -4.82 -18.57
CA PHE A 357 15.92 -6.10 -18.47
C PHE A 357 14.74 -6.20 -19.45
N PHE A 358 13.97 -5.13 -19.63
CA PHE A 358 12.83 -5.07 -20.55
C PHE A 358 13.15 -4.45 -21.92
N ALA A 359 14.42 -4.15 -22.21
CA ALA A 359 14.79 -3.57 -23.49
C ALA A 359 14.58 -4.57 -24.63
N ARG A 360 13.88 -4.13 -25.68
CA ARG A 360 13.57 -4.93 -26.87
C ARG A 360 14.75 -4.96 -27.83
N THR A 361 15.00 -6.09 -28.46
CA THR A 361 16.00 -6.24 -29.54
C THR A 361 15.35 -6.36 -30.92
N ASP A 362 14.04 -6.45 -30.96
CA ASP A 362 13.22 -6.84 -32.11
C ASP A 362 12.22 -5.74 -32.52
N CYS A 363 12.39 -4.51 -32.01
CA CYS A 363 11.50 -3.39 -32.28
C CYS A 363 12.23 -2.24 -33.00
N PRO A 364 11.55 -1.50 -33.88
CA PRO A 364 12.09 -0.28 -34.48
C PRO A 364 12.15 0.85 -33.45
N HIS A 365 12.90 1.90 -33.79
CA HIS A 365 12.87 3.15 -33.04
C HIS A 365 11.58 3.92 -33.36
N LEU A 366 10.66 3.98 -32.38
CA LEU A 366 9.39 4.70 -32.47
C LEU A 366 9.27 5.64 -31.28
N THR A 367 8.74 6.85 -31.51
CA THR A 367 8.63 7.89 -30.47
C THR A 367 7.19 8.35 -30.23
N ASP A 368 6.34 8.33 -31.24
CA ASP A 368 4.91 8.64 -31.11
C ASP A 368 4.15 7.48 -30.45
N LEU A 369 3.26 7.80 -29.50
CA LEU A 369 2.55 6.79 -28.72
C LEU A 369 1.52 6.01 -29.55
N VAL A 370 0.85 6.66 -30.50
CA VAL A 370 -0.14 6.02 -31.38
C VAL A 370 0.58 5.08 -32.36
N ASP A 371 1.71 5.51 -32.93
CA ASP A 371 2.54 4.65 -33.79
C ASP A 371 3.06 3.42 -33.03
N ILE A 372 3.46 3.59 -31.77
CA ILE A 372 3.90 2.47 -30.91
C ILE A 372 2.72 1.52 -30.62
N ILE A 373 1.52 2.04 -30.34
CA ILE A 373 0.32 1.22 -30.15
C ILE A 373 0.00 0.45 -31.43
N ASP A 374 0.10 1.08 -32.60
CA ASP A 374 -0.13 0.42 -33.89
C ASP A 374 0.89 -0.70 -34.14
N TYR A 375 2.16 -0.49 -33.81
CA TYR A 375 3.20 -1.51 -33.97
C TYR A 375 3.08 -2.66 -32.95
N VAL A 376 3.01 -2.34 -31.66
CA VAL A 376 3.00 -3.32 -30.57
C VAL A 376 1.69 -4.11 -30.53
N LYS A 377 0.58 -3.48 -30.96
CA LYS A 377 -0.79 -3.97 -30.81
C LYS A 377 -1.10 -4.39 -29.36
N PRO A 378 -0.90 -3.51 -28.36
CA PRO A 378 -1.08 -3.86 -26.96
C PRO A 378 -2.55 -4.11 -26.64
N THR A 379 -2.78 -5.06 -25.74
CA THR A 379 -4.10 -5.28 -25.12
C THR A 379 -4.30 -4.44 -23.86
N ALA A 380 -3.18 -4.01 -23.27
CA ALA A 380 -3.17 -3.23 -22.05
C ALA A 380 -2.17 -2.08 -22.12
N LEU A 381 -2.60 -0.91 -21.65
CA LEU A 381 -1.81 0.32 -21.56
C LEU A 381 -1.76 0.78 -20.10
N LEU A 382 -0.56 0.81 -19.51
CA LEU A 382 -0.32 1.17 -18.10
C LEU A 382 0.49 2.47 -18.02
N GLY A 383 -0.01 3.45 -17.25
CA GLY A 383 0.62 4.75 -17.04
C GLY A 383 1.29 4.86 -15.67
N LEU A 384 2.61 5.06 -15.65
CA LEU A 384 3.41 5.37 -14.45
C LEU A 384 4.40 6.52 -14.75
N SER A 385 3.94 7.50 -15.52
CA SER A 385 4.75 8.59 -16.08
C SER A 385 4.62 9.90 -15.31
N THR A 386 3.58 10.06 -14.48
CA THR A 386 3.16 11.32 -13.85
C THR A 386 2.88 12.46 -14.84
N THR A 387 2.62 12.12 -16.11
CA THR A 387 2.35 13.08 -17.18
C THR A 387 0.85 13.17 -17.42
N LYS A 388 0.22 14.23 -16.89
CA LYS A 388 -1.22 14.44 -17.04
C LYS A 388 -1.62 14.50 -18.51
N GLY A 389 -2.66 13.74 -18.87
CA GLY A 389 -3.24 13.75 -20.22
C GLY A 389 -2.35 13.09 -21.28
N ALA A 390 -1.38 12.27 -20.89
CA ALA A 390 -0.54 11.54 -21.84
C ALA A 390 -1.29 10.43 -22.58
N PHE A 391 -2.41 9.97 -22.03
CA PHE A 391 -3.36 9.11 -22.73
C PHE A 391 -4.51 10.00 -23.20
N ASP A 392 -4.26 10.76 -24.26
CA ASP A 392 -5.27 11.60 -24.89
C ASP A 392 -6.29 10.78 -25.68
N ARG A 393 -7.21 11.50 -26.35
CA ARG A 393 -8.29 10.87 -27.10
C ARG A 393 -7.78 9.94 -28.20
N ASP A 394 -6.78 10.35 -28.97
CA ASP A 394 -6.26 9.56 -30.09
C ASP A 394 -5.63 8.25 -29.58
N VAL A 395 -4.90 8.32 -28.46
CA VAL A 395 -4.31 7.16 -27.78
C VAL A 395 -5.39 6.18 -27.29
N VAL A 396 -6.44 6.69 -26.65
CA VAL A 396 -7.52 5.86 -26.08
C VAL A 396 -8.38 5.24 -27.18
N GLU A 397 -8.71 6.00 -28.23
CA GLU A 397 -9.44 5.50 -29.39
C GLU A 397 -8.60 4.45 -30.16
N ALA A 398 -7.28 4.63 -30.27
CA ALA A 398 -6.38 3.63 -30.85
C ALA A 398 -6.41 2.31 -30.04
N MET A 399 -6.38 2.38 -28.71
CA MET A 399 -6.54 1.19 -27.86
C MET A 399 -7.90 0.51 -28.04
N ALA A 400 -8.98 1.29 -28.16
CA ALA A 400 -10.35 0.79 -28.33
C ALA A 400 -10.59 0.20 -29.74
N ALA A 401 -9.90 0.69 -30.76
CA ALA A 401 -9.97 0.14 -32.11
C ALA A 401 -9.33 -1.26 -32.20
N LEU A 402 -8.30 -1.53 -31.39
CA LEU A 402 -7.57 -2.80 -31.38
C LEU A 402 -8.20 -3.89 -30.49
N ASN A 403 -8.98 -3.47 -29.50
CA ASN A 403 -9.44 -4.33 -28.41
C ASN A 403 -10.93 -4.11 -28.13
N GLU A 404 -11.70 -5.19 -28.12
CA GLU A 404 -13.13 -5.12 -27.79
C GLU A 404 -13.39 -4.58 -26.38
N ARG A 405 -12.49 -4.91 -25.44
CA ARG A 405 -12.44 -4.37 -24.08
C ARG A 405 -10.99 -3.97 -23.78
N PRO A 406 -10.57 -2.72 -24.10
CA PRO A 406 -9.19 -2.28 -23.87
C PRO A 406 -8.92 -2.14 -22.37
N ILE A 407 -7.76 -2.60 -21.92
CA ILE A 407 -7.30 -2.43 -20.53
C ILE A 407 -6.47 -1.15 -20.48
N ILE A 408 -6.91 -0.14 -19.73
CA ILE A 408 -6.19 1.13 -19.60
C ILE A 408 -6.08 1.50 -18.13
N PHE A 409 -4.87 1.45 -17.59
CA PHE A 409 -4.58 1.66 -16.18
C PHE A 409 -3.70 2.90 -15.98
N PRO A 410 -4.27 4.11 -15.79
CA PRO A 410 -3.51 5.30 -15.45
C PRO A 410 -3.20 5.32 -13.94
N LEU A 411 -2.03 4.81 -13.55
CA LEU A 411 -1.69 4.51 -12.16
C LEU A 411 -0.95 5.66 -11.44
N SER A 412 -0.64 6.75 -12.14
CA SER A 412 0.03 7.90 -11.53
C SER A 412 -0.84 8.59 -10.48
N ASN A 413 -0.20 8.99 -9.37
CA ASN A 413 -0.82 9.66 -8.23
C ASN A 413 -0.18 11.03 -7.96
N PRO A 414 -0.93 12.02 -7.43
CA PRO A 414 -2.39 12.02 -7.23
C PRO A 414 -3.16 12.26 -8.54
N VAL A 415 -4.51 12.27 -8.52
CA VAL A 415 -5.41 12.46 -9.70
C VAL A 415 -4.90 13.49 -10.71
N ARG A 416 -4.40 14.66 -10.25
CA ARG A 416 -3.88 15.72 -11.14
C ARG A 416 -2.66 15.32 -12.00
N LEU A 417 -2.01 14.20 -11.71
CA LEU A 417 -0.87 13.64 -12.45
C LEU A 417 -1.25 12.35 -13.20
N CYS A 418 -2.52 11.95 -13.14
CA CYS A 418 -3.05 10.75 -13.81
C CYS A 418 -3.00 10.93 -15.33
N GLU A 419 -2.59 9.88 -16.05
CA GLU A 419 -2.44 9.91 -17.50
C GLU A 419 -3.77 10.08 -18.25
N LEU A 420 -4.87 9.58 -17.66
CA LEU A 420 -6.23 9.60 -18.22
C LEU A 420 -7.25 9.80 -17.09
N ASP A 421 -8.18 10.74 -17.28
CA ASP A 421 -9.31 10.92 -16.37
C ASP A 421 -10.40 9.86 -16.67
N PHE A 422 -11.06 9.35 -15.62
CA PHE A 422 -12.04 8.26 -15.76
C PHE A 422 -13.26 8.58 -16.65
N PRO A 423 -13.87 9.77 -16.57
CA PRO A 423 -14.98 10.14 -17.46
C PRO A 423 -14.60 10.08 -18.94
N ASP A 424 -13.41 10.60 -19.28
CA ASP A 424 -12.86 10.59 -20.64
C ASP A 424 -12.64 9.16 -21.14
N ALA A 425 -12.10 8.28 -20.29
CA ALA A 425 -11.92 6.87 -20.62
C ALA A 425 -13.25 6.17 -20.98
N ILE A 426 -14.33 6.50 -20.27
CA ILE A 426 -15.66 5.95 -20.54
C ILE A 426 -16.21 6.50 -21.85
N GLU A 427 -16.17 7.83 -22.04
CA GLU A 427 -16.70 8.49 -23.24
C GLU A 427 -15.97 8.02 -24.51
N TRP A 428 -14.64 8.07 -24.52
CA TRP A 428 -13.82 7.80 -25.72
C TRP A 428 -13.78 6.32 -26.10
N THR A 429 -14.22 5.42 -25.21
CA THR A 429 -14.31 3.98 -25.50
C THR A 429 -15.74 3.46 -25.59
N ASP A 430 -16.75 4.33 -25.53
CA ASP A 430 -18.16 3.95 -25.44
C ASP A 430 -18.44 2.94 -24.31
N GLY A 431 -17.79 3.16 -23.15
CA GLY A 431 -17.90 2.32 -21.96
C GLY A 431 -17.26 0.93 -22.07
N LYS A 432 -16.43 0.67 -23.09
CA LYS A 432 -15.73 -0.62 -23.28
C LYS A 432 -14.47 -0.76 -22.43
N VAL A 433 -13.88 0.34 -21.98
CA VAL A 433 -12.63 0.30 -21.19
C VAL A 433 -12.77 -0.55 -19.92
N ILE A 434 -11.71 -1.29 -19.62
CA ILE A 434 -11.46 -1.85 -18.29
C ILE A 434 -10.45 -0.92 -17.62
N PHE A 435 -10.93 -0.14 -16.66
CA PHE A 435 -10.18 0.97 -16.07
C PHE A 435 -9.80 0.68 -14.62
N ALA A 436 -8.53 0.93 -14.28
CA ALA A 436 -8.09 1.05 -12.89
C ALA A 436 -7.05 2.16 -12.73
N SER A 437 -7.15 2.91 -11.64
CA SER A 437 -6.23 3.99 -11.33
C SER A 437 -5.70 3.87 -9.90
N GLY A 438 -4.63 4.61 -9.59
CA GLY A 438 -4.09 4.66 -8.22
C GLY A 438 -4.95 5.50 -7.26
N SER A 439 -5.59 6.54 -7.79
CA SER A 439 -6.43 7.48 -7.05
C SER A 439 -7.92 7.18 -7.23
N PRO A 440 -8.79 7.53 -6.26
CA PRO A 440 -10.22 7.29 -6.40
C PRO A 440 -10.88 8.24 -7.42
N TYR A 441 -11.85 7.74 -8.18
CA TYR A 441 -12.76 8.53 -9.00
C TYR A 441 -14.21 8.32 -8.56
N ALA A 442 -15.03 9.35 -8.74
CA ALA A 442 -16.48 9.21 -8.59
C ALA A 442 -17.06 8.30 -9.68
N PRO A 443 -18.17 7.58 -9.42
CA PRO A 443 -18.88 6.84 -10.45
C PRO A 443 -19.33 7.75 -11.59
N VAL A 444 -19.35 7.23 -12.82
CA VAL A 444 -19.76 7.96 -14.03
C VAL A 444 -20.99 7.26 -14.62
N THR A 445 -22.06 8.02 -14.87
CA THR A 445 -23.23 7.52 -15.61
C THR A 445 -23.10 7.90 -17.08
N TYR A 446 -23.10 6.90 -17.96
CA TYR A 446 -22.98 7.06 -19.40
C TYR A 446 -23.94 6.10 -20.11
N ASN A 447 -24.71 6.58 -21.09
CA ASN A 447 -25.73 5.81 -21.82
C ASN A 447 -26.67 4.98 -20.93
N GLY A 448 -27.12 5.55 -19.80
CA GLY A 448 -28.05 4.90 -18.86
C GLY A 448 -27.43 3.84 -17.95
N ARG A 449 -26.12 3.57 -18.06
CA ARG A 449 -25.37 2.66 -17.19
C ARG A 449 -24.42 3.44 -16.28
N THR A 450 -24.28 2.99 -15.04
CA THR A 450 -23.29 3.54 -14.10
C THR A 450 -22.03 2.69 -14.10
N TYR A 451 -20.88 3.34 -14.26
CA TYR A 451 -19.55 2.75 -14.29
C TYR A 451 -18.76 3.15 -13.05
N TYR A 452 -17.95 2.22 -12.57
CA TYR A 452 -17.11 2.39 -11.39
C TYR A 452 -15.66 2.18 -11.79
N ALA A 453 -14.79 3.14 -11.46
CA ALA A 453 -13.36 3.00 -11.67
C ALA A 453 -12.80 1.94 -10.72
N GLY A 454 -11.99 1.01 -11.23
CA GLY A 454 -11.13 0.21 -10.37
C GLY A 454 -10.13 1.11 -9.64
N GLN A 455 -9.81 0.77 -8.39
CA GLN A 455 -8.74 1.43 -7.66
C GLN A 455 -7.69 0.39 -7.24
N GLY A 456 -6.51 0.47 -7.86
CA GLY A 456 -5.35 -0.34 -7.52
C GLY A 456 -4.69 0.13 -6.22
N ASN A 457 -5.45 0.11 -5.12
CA ASN A 457 -4.99 0.60 -3.82
C ASN A 457 -4.27 -0.50 -3.04
N ASN A 458 -3.02 -0.25 -2.64
CA ASN A 458 -2.19 -1.19 -1.88
C ASN A 458 -2.85 -1.68 -0.57
N MET A 459 -3.85 -0.95 -0.04
CA MET A 459 -4.67 -1.37 1.10
C MET A 459 -5.32 -2.76 0.92
N TYR A 460 -5.52 -3.23 -0.32
CA TYR A 460 -6.00 -4.60 -0.54
C TYR A 460 -4.94 -5.68 -0.27
N ILE A 461 -3.66 -5.34 -0.29
CA ILE A 461 -2.54 -6.29 -0.19
C ILE A 461 -1.87 -6.21 1.18
N PHE A 462 -1.28 -5.07 1.54
CA PHE A 462 -0.37 -5.01 2.69
C PHE A 462 -1.02 -5.43 4.02
N PRO A 463 -2.31 -5.11 4.32
CA PRO A 463 -2.92 -5.53 5.58
C PRO A 463 -2.96 -7.05 5.72
N GLY A 464 -3.45 -7.75 4.68
CA GLY A 464 -3.54 -9.20 4.67
C GLY A 464 -2.17 -9.88 4.60
N LEU A 465 -1.25 -9.36 3.78
CA LEU A 465 0.11 -9.88 3.65
C LEU A 465 0.84 -9.78 5.00
N GLY A 466 0.80 -8.62 5.63
CA GLY A 466 1.42 -8.42 6.93
C GLY A 466 0.74 -9.23 8.04
N LEU A 467 -0.60 -9.32 8.06
CA LEU A 467 -1.30 -10.18 9.03
C LEU A 467 -0.87 -11.65 8.88
N GLY A 468 -0.84 -12.17 7.65
CA GLY A 468 -0.41 -13.54 7.37
C GLY A 468 1.03 -13.79 7.82
N ALA A 469 1.96 -12.90 7.47
CA ALA A 469 3.37 -13.00 7.87
C ALA A 469 3.55 -12.91 9.40
N ILE A 470 2.83 -12.00 10.08
CA ILE A 470 2.85 -11.87 11.54
C ILE A 470 2.34 -13.16 12.20
N LEU A 471 1.20 -13.67 11.75
CA LEU A 471 0.57 -14.85 12.33
C LEU A 471 1.36 -16.12 12.05
N ALA A 472 2.00 -16.24 10.89
CA ALA A 472 2.92 -17.33 10.56
C ALA A 472 4.21 -17.31 11.38
N GLY A 473 4.55 -16.17 12.00
CA GLY A 473 5.88 -15.95 12.56
C GLY A 473 6.95 -16.05 11.46
N ALA A 474 6.69 -15.43 10.30
CA ALA A 474 7.52 -15.58 9.12
C ALA A 474 8.95 -15.05 9.37
N SER A 475 9.97 -15.82 8.98
CA SER A 475 11.37 -15.38 9.06
C SER A 475 11.76 -14.43 7.93
N SER A 476 11.05 -14.49 6.80
CA SER A 476 11.20 -13.61 5.65
C SER A 476 9.86 -13.45 4.90
N VAL A 477 9.73 -12.38 4.12
CA VAL A 477 8.64 -12.21 3.15
C VAL A 477 9.17 -12.58 1.77
N THR A 478 8.73 -13.73 1.25
CA THR A 478 9.19 -14.25 -0.04
C THR A 478 8.39 -13.67 -1.20
N ASP A 479 8.96 -13.64 -2.41
CA ASP A 479 8.22 -13.21 -3.61
C ASP A 479 6.95 -14.05 -3.83
N SER A 480 7.01 -15.35 -3.56
CA SER A 480 5.85 -16.22 -3.70
C SER A 480 4.70 -15.87 -2.73
N MET A 481 5.01 -15.35 -1.53
CA MET A 481 3.98 -14.83 -0.61
C MET A 481 3.32 -13.56 -1.17
N VAL A 482 4.09 -12.71 -1.85
CA VAL A 482 3.59 -11.48 -2.52
C VAL A 482 2.72 -11.85 -3.74
N GLU A 483 3.17 -12.80 -4.56
CA GLU A 483 2.40 -13.34 -5.68
C GLU A 483 1.10 -14.00 -5.21
N THR A 484 1.17 -14.79 -4.13
CA THR A 484 0.00 -15.41 -3.48
C THR A 484 -0.99 -14.37 -2.99
N SER A 485 -0.51 -13.23 -2.49
CA SER A 485 -1.38 -12.11 -2.11
C SER A 485 -2.16 -11.57 -3.31
N SER A 486 -1.51 -11.50 -4.46
CA SER A 486 -2.10 -11.01 -5.72
C SER A 486 -3.17 -11.95 -6.27
N THR A 487 -2.86 -13.25 -6.31
CA THR A 487 -3.80 -14.29 -6.79
C THR A 487 -4.99 -14.44 -5.85
N SER A 488 -4.76 -14.38 -4.53
CA SER A 488 -5.82 -14.40 -3.52
C SER A 488 -6.78 -13.22 -3.67
N LEU A 489 -6.25 -12.00 -3.83
CA LEU A 489 -7.08 -10.82 -4.10
C LEU A 489 -7.85 -10.94 -5.41
N ALA A 490 -7.23 -11.48 -6.47
CA ALA A 490 -7.88 -11.63 -7.77
C ALA A 490 -9.07 -12.60 -7.69
N ALA A 491 -8.95 -13.63 -6.85
CA ALA A 491 -9.99 -14.63 -6.58
C ALA A 491 -11.07 -14.18 -5.56
N ALA A 492 -10.93 -13.00 -4.95
CA ALA A 492 -11.82 -12.55 -3.86
C ALA A 492 -13.14 -11.89 -4.35
N LEU A 493 -13.27 -11.69 -5.66
CA LEU A 493 -14.49 -11.17 -6.28
C LEU A 493 -15.67 -12.13 -6.08
N THR A 494 -16.80 -11.57 -5.68
CA THR A 494 -18.08 -12.29 -5.61
C THR A 494 -18.71 -12.45 -7.00
N PRO A 495 -19.66 -13.38 -7.18
CA PRO A 495 -20.43 -13.47 -8.42
C PRO A 495 -21.08 -12.14 -8.83
N GLU A 496 -21.58 -11.36 -7.86
CA GLU A 496 -22.21 -10.07 -8.10
C GLU A 496 -21.20 -9.01 -8.57
N GLU A 497 -20.01 -8.96 -7.95
CA GLU A 497 -18.94 -8.04 -8.37
C GLU A 497 -18.38 -8.41 -9.74
N HIS A 498 -18.27 -9.71 -10.04
CA HIS A 498 -17.93 -10.21 -11.38
C HIS A 498 -18.98 -9.80 -12.42
N ALA A 499 -20.26 -9.99 -12.12
CA ALA A 499 -21.36 -9.60 -13.01
C ALA A 499 -21.40 -8.07 -13.25
N ALA A 500 -21.01 -7.28 -12.24
CA ALA A 500 -20.85 -5.83 -12.36
C ALA A 500 -19.62 -5.41 -13.17
N GLY A 501 -18.74 -6.34 -13.54
CA GLY A 501 -17.51 -6.07 -14.30
C GLY A 501 -16.40 -5.44 -13.47
N LEU A 502 -16.42 -5.61 -12.15
CA LEU A 502 -15.36 -5.11 -11.28
C LEU A 502 -14.11 -5.98 -11.41
N ILE A 503 -12.95 -5.36 -11.31
CA ILE A 503 -11.63 -6.05 -11.30
C ILE A 503 -11.01 -6.11 -9.91
N TYR A 504 -11.54 -5.34 -8.96
CA TYR A 504 -11.23 -5.38 -7.54
C TYR A 504 -12.53 -5.53 -6.73
N PRO A 505 -12.51 -6.24 -5.60
CA PRO A 505 -13.67 -6.33 -4.73
C PRO A 505 -13.99 -4.99 -4.07
N ARG A 506 -15.19 -4.86 -3.50
CA ARG A 506 -15.59 -3.66 -2.76
C ARG A 506 -14.80 -3.51 -1.45
N ILE A 507 -14.40 -2.28 -1.13
CA ILE A 507 -13.53 -1.99 0.03
C ILE A 507 -14.20 -2.30 1.37
N GLU A 508 -15.53 -2.27 1.44
CA GLU A 508 -16.29 -2.63 2.64
C GLU A 508 -16.03 -4.08 3.08
N ARG A 509 -15.60 -4.94 2.15
CA ARG A 509 -15.23 -6.34 2.42
C ARG A 509 -13.78 -6.53 2.84
N ILE A 510 -13.01 -5.45 3.04
CA ILE A 510 -11.55 -5.54 3.26
C ILE A 510 -11.13 -6.47 4.40
N ARG A 511 -11.93 -6.57 5.47
CA ARG A 511 -11.68 -7.51 6.58
C ARG A 511 -11.83 -8.97 6.16
N GLU A 512 -12.85 -9.29 5.38
CA GLU A 512 -13.04 -10.63 4.82
C GLU A 512 -11.89 -11.00 3.87
N ILE A 513 -11.55 -10.07 2.97
CA ILE A 513 -10.47 -10.22 1.99
C ILE A 513 -9.14 -10.42 2.69
N SER A 514 -8.81 -9.57 3.67
CA SER A 514 -7.56 -9.67 4.43
C SER A 514 -7.44 -10.98 5.19
N ALA A 515 -8.53 -11.53 5.71
CA ALA A 515 -8.51 -12.82 6.40
C ALA A 515 -8.21 -14.00 5.46
N ARG A 516 -8.80 -13.99 4.25
CA ARG A 516 -8.52 -14.98 3.21
C ARG A 516 -7.08 -14.85 2.71
N LEU A 517 -6.67 -13.64 2.36
CA LEU A 517 -5.31 -13.35 1.89
C LEU A 517 -4.25 -13.73 2.93
N ALA A 518 -4.47 -13.38 4.21
CA ALA A 518 -3.57 -13.79 5.29
C ALA A 518 -3.48 -15.31 5.43
N THR A 519 -4.58 -16.03 5.18
CA THR A 519 -4.60 -17.50 5.19
C THR A 519 -3.75 -18.07 4.06
N ASP A 520 -3.91 -17.58 2.84
CA ASP A 520 -3.12 -18.05 1.70
C ASP A 520 -1.63 -17.75 1.88
N VAL A 521 -1.31 -16.57 2.42
CA VAL A 521 0.07 -16.18 2.79
C VAL A 521 0.64 -17.11 3.87
N ILE A 522 -0.16 -17.49 4.86
CA ILE A 522 0.23 -18.47 5.88
C ILE A 522 0.56 -19.82 5.23
N ILE A 523 -0.31 -20.32 4.35
CA ILE A 523 -0.11 -21.59 3.65
C ILE A 523 1.18 -21.54 2.81
N GLU A 524 1.38 -20.46 2.06
CA GLU A 524 2.58 -20.28 1.25
C GLU A 524 3.85 -20.19 2.09
N SER A 525 3.78 -19.50 3.24
CA SER A 525 4.91 -19.42 4.17
C SER A 525 5.33 -20.80 4.73
N ARG A 526 4.37 -21.73 4.90
CA ARG A 526 4.67 -23.14 5.26
C ARG A 526 5.40 -23.83 4.11
N LYS A 527 4.89 -23.73 2.88
CA LYS A 527 5.49 -24.36 1.68
C LYS A 527 6.92 -23.88 1.43
N ARG A 528 7.19 -22.61 1.74
CA ARG A 528 8.53 -22.01 1.62
C ARG A 528 9.43 -22.24 2.83
N ASN A 529 8.97 -22.96 3.85
CA ASN A 529 9.68 -23.24 5.09
C ASN A 529 10.15 -21.97 5.83
N VAL A 530 9.35 -20.89 5.75
CA VAL A 530 9.61 -19.63 6.44
C VAL A 530 8.64 -19.37 7.59
N ALA A 531 7.60 -20.19 7.76
CA ALA A 531 6.68 -20.16 8.91
C ALA A 531 7.31 -20.81 10.16
N HIS A 532 7.27 -20.11 11.29
CA HIS A 532 7.86 -20.59 12.56
C HIS A 532 6.87 -20.62 13.73
N ASN A 533 5.62 -20.18 13.55
CA ASN A 533 4.61 -20.27 14.59
C ASN A 533 4.10 -21.72 14.73
N PRO A 534 4.31 -22.41 15.87
CA PRO A 534 3.90 -23.80 16.04
C PRO A 534 2.38 -24.01 15.90
N ALA A 535 1.57 -23.03 16.29
CA ALA A 535 0.12 -23.12 16.17
C ALA A 535 -0.30 -23.22 14.71
N VAL A 536 0.32 -22.41 13.85
CA VAL A 536 0.07 -22.44 12.41
C VAL A 536 0.56 -23.75 11.82
N LEU A 537 1.78 -24.17 12.14
CA LEU A 537 2.35 -25.44 11.63
C LEU A 537 1.50 -26.67 11.95
N ALA A 538 0.74 -26.66 13.05
CA ALA A 538 -0.12 -27.76 13.47
C ALA A 538 -1.54 -27.75 12.85
N LEU A 539 -2.01 -26.63 12.30
CA LEU A 539 -3.36 -26.52 11.72
C LEU A 539 -3.45 -27.20 10.36
N ARG A 540 -4.62 -27.72 10.01
CA ARG A 540 -4.95 -28.04 8.62
C ARG A 540 -5.35 -26.78 7.87
N ASP A 541 -5.23 -26.79 6.54
CA ASP A 541 -5.47 -25.59 5.72
C ASP A 541 -6.90 -25.04 5.85
N ASP A 542 -7.89 -25.92 6.00
CA ASP A 542 -9.31 -25.57 6.22
C ASP A 542 -9.57 -24.88 7.57
N GLU A 543 -8.67 -25.05 8.55
CA GLU A 543 -8.81 -24.48 9.90
C GLU A 543 -8.18 -23.08 10.03
N ILE A 544 -7.38 -22.66 9.05
CA ILE A 544 -6.60 -21.41 9.16
C ILE A 544 -7.51 -20.19 9.08
N VAL A 545 -8.50 -20.15 8.17
CA VAL A 545 -9.36 -18.96 8.03
C VAL A 545 -10.12 -18.64 9.32
N PRO A 546 -10.84 -19.59 9.97
CA PRO A 546 -11.46 -19.35 11.27
C PRO A 546 -10.45 -18.89 12.32
N TRP A 547 -9.29 -19.55 12.39
CA TRP A 547 -8.23 -19.23 13.35
C TRP A 547 -7.65 -17.83 13.16
N VAL A 548 -7.51 -17.36 11.92
CA VAL A 548 -7.12 -15.99 11.57
C VAL A 548 -8.19 -15.01 12.04
N LYS A 549 -9.47 -15.25 11.69
CA LYS A 549 -10.59 -14.36 12.05
C LYS A 549 -10.72 -14.18 13.56
N GLU A 550 -10.55 -15.24 14.35
CA GLU A 550 -10.55 -15.17 15.82
C GLU A 550 -9.46 -14.26 16.41
N ARG A 551 -8.38 -14.02 15.66
CA ARG A 551 -7.23 -13.20 16.09
C ARG A 551 -7.28 -11.78 15.57
N MET A 552 -8.22 -11.45 14.70
CA MET A 552 -8.42 -10.10 14.22
C MET A 552 -9.02 -9.23 15.33
N PHE A 553 -8.39 -8.08 15.58
CA PHE A 553 -8.87 -7.07 16.51
C PHE A 553 -10.26 -6.56 16.12
N THR A 554 -11.16 -6.50 17.09
CA THR A 554 -12.48 -5.87 16.95
C THR A 554 -12.59 -4.76 17.99
N PRO A 555 -12.92 -3.52 17.60
CA PRO A 555 -13.09 -2.44 18.56
C PRO A 555 -14.28 -2.70 19.48
N VAL A 556 -14.12 -2.40 20.77
CA VAL A 556 -15.15 -2.51 21.80
C VAL A 556 -15.50 -1.09 22.21
N VAL A 557 -16.77 -0.69 22.07
CA VAL A 557 -17.24 0.69 22.30
C VAL A 557 -18.27 0.75 23.41
#